data_AF-A0A1F4QW24-F1
#
_entry.id   AF-A0A1F4QW24-F1
#
_cell.length_a   1.000
_cell.length_b   1.000
_cell.length_c   1.000
_cell.angle_alpha   90.00
_cell.angle_beta   90.00
_cell.angle_gamma   90.00
#
_symmetry.space_group_name_H-M   'P 1'
#
loop_
_entity.id
_entity.type
_entity.pdbx_description
1 polymer ?
#
loop_
_entity_poly.entity_id
_entity_poly.type
_entity_poly.pdbx_seq_one_letter_code
_entity_poly.pdbx_strand_id
1 'polypeptide(L)'
;MPIQGWTLREAAQRFCDHVNYVLTRTVTQTRLVVFEVPPRIQVTFRQAGQPIEARLQTRFGLMRLYLGQVCESVTTPDGMHELRTIGYRYTLTPGDTTEPLLRWEYLKIPPAGALWCRHHLQGPVELQIHEHSVSLNDLHLPSGYVPFEEVLRFCIVDHGVPPLSEDWDAVLRDSYERFKTEFTR
;
A
#
# COMPACT_ATOMS: atom_id res chain seq x y z
N MET A 1 3.70 -3.84 -19.04
CA MET A 1 5.09 -3.43 -18.86
C MET A 1 5.50 -3.45 -17.38
N PRO A 2 6.16 -4.51 -16.89
CA PRO A 2 6.80 -4.49 -15.56
C PRO A 2 7.52 -3.17 -15.32
N ILE A 3 7.51 -2.68 -14.07
CA ILE A 3 8.24 -1.45 -13.77
C ILE A 3 9.72 -1.71 -13.90
N GLN A 4 10.24 -1.23 -15.01
CA GLN A 4 11.60 -1.40 -15.45
C GLN A 4 12.28 -0.06 -15.64
N GLY A 5 13.59 -0.05 -15.44
CA GLY A 5 14.48 1.06 -15.75
C GLY A 5 15.87 0.54 -16.09
N TRP A 6 16.71 1.35 -16.70
CA TRP A 6 18.10 0.98 -16.95
C TRP A 6 18.91 0.95 -15.64
N THR A 7 18.41 1.62 -14.61
CA THR A 7 18.93 1.58 -13.25
C THR A 7 17.81 1.28 -12.25
N LEU A 8 18.17 0.80 -11.06
CA LEU A 8 17.24 0.65 -9.94
C LEU A 8 16.52 1.98 -9.64
N ARG A 9 17.26 3.09 -9.65
CA ARG A 9 16.72 4.42 -9.40
C ARG A 9 15.65 4.82 -10.42
N GLU A 10 15.90 4.58 -11.71
CA GLU A 10 14.93 4.88 -12.76
C GLU A 10 13.65 4.06 -12.60
N ALA A 11 13.79 2.75 -12.34
CA ALA A 11 12.64 1.88 -12.11
C ALA A 11 11.84 2.35 -10.87
N ALA A 12 12.53 2.68 -9.78
CA ALA A 12 11.91 3.15 -8.54
C ALA A 12 11.21 4.50 -8.71
N GLN A 13 11.82 5.42 -9.44
CA GLN A 13 11.22 6.71 -9.72
C GLN A 13 9.95 6.57 -10.58
N ARG A 14 9.99 5.72 -11.63
CA ARG A 14 8.80 5.40 -12.44
C ARG A 14 7.66 4.84 -11.59
N PHE A 15 7.97 3.94 -10.66
CA PHE A 15 6.97 3.42 -9.72
C PHE A 15 6.39 4.51 -8.83
N CYS A 16 7.26 5.29 -8.19
CA CYS A 16 6.84 6.37 -7.29
C CYS A 16 5.99 7.42 -8.02
N ASP A 17 6.35 7.78 -9.25
CA ASP A 17 5.61 8.73 -10.07
C ASP A 17 4.25 8.20 -10.48
N HIS A 18 4.15 6.91 -10.84
CA HIS A 18 2.88 6.25 -11.11
C HIS A 18 1.96 6.29 -9.88
N VAL A 19 2.45 5.89 -8.70
CA VAL A 19 1.61 5.89 -7.49
C VAL A 19 1.22 7.31 -7.09
N ASN A 20 2.14 8.29 -7.19
CA ASN A 20 1.84 9.69 -6.93
C ASN A 20 0.80 10.26 -7.91
N TYR A 21 0.87 9.90 -9.20
CA TYR A 21 -0.15 10.26 -10.19
C TYR A 21 -1.54 9.78 -9.75
N VAL A 22 -1.65 8.52 -9.30
CA VAL A 22 -2.92 7.96 -8.81
C VAL A 22 -3.39 8.68 -7.54
N LEU A 23 -2.51 8.88 -6.56
CA LEU A 23 -2.86 9.52 -5.29
C LEU A 23 -3.39 10.94 -5.47
N THR A 24 -2.69 11.74 -6.28
CA THR A 24 -3.05 13.15 -6.52
C THR A 24 -4.33 13.34 -7.32
N ARG A 25 -4.83 12.29 -7.98
CA ARG A 25 -6.11 12.26 -8.68
C ARG A 25 -7.24 11.64 -7.85
N THR A 26 -6.92 11.03 -6.70
CA THR A 26 -7.87 10.24 -5.92
C THR A 26 -8.06 10.85 -4.53
N VAL A 27 -7.19 10.58 -3.57
CA VAL A 27 -7.49 10.87 -2.15
C VAL A 27 -6.57 11.90 -1.49
N THR A 28 -5.40 12.20 -2.05
CA THR A 28 -4.43 13.07 -1.35
C THR A 28 -3.39 13.74 -2.26
N GLN A 29 -2.97 14.94 -1.88
CA GLN A 29 -1.80 15.62 -2.46
C GLN A 29 -0.49 15.27 -1.74
N THR A 30 -0.54 14.56 -0.62
CA THR A 30 0.65 14.07 0.07
C THR A 30 1.40 13.10 -0.85
N ARG A 31 2.68 13.37 -1.10
CA ARG A 31 3.48 12.59 -2.05
C ARG A 31 4.26 11.49 -1.34
N LEU A 32 4.35 10.35 -1.99
CA LEU A 32 5.31 9.30 -1.68
C LEU A 32 6.71 9.71 -2.16
N VAL A 33 7.72 9.20 -1.48
CA VAL A 33 9.12 9.32 -1.86
C VAL A 33 9.76 7.94 -1.98
N VAL A 34 10.85 7.87 -2.75
CA VAL A 34 11.69 6.66 -2.85
C VAL A 34 12.78 6.73 -1.79
N PHE A 35 12.96 5.63 -1.06
CA PHE A 35 14.13 5.36 -0.23
C PHE A 35 14.85 4.14 -0.81
N GLU A 36 16.10 4.32 -1.21
CA GLU A 36 16.88 3.31 -1.94
C GLU A 36 17.94 2.69 -1.02
N VAL A 37 17.90 1.36 -0.88
CA VAL A 37 18.92 0.55 -0.20
C VAL A 37 19.17 -0.66 -1.09
N PRO A 38 20.06 -0.56 -2.09
CA PRO A 38 20.23 -1.60 -3.11
C PRO A 38 20.44 -3.00 -2.51
N PRO A 39 19.80 -4.05 -3.06
CA PRO A 39 18.99 -4.06 -4.29
C PRO A 39 17.52 -3.66 -4.08
N ARG A 40 17.17 -3.08 -2.94
CA ARG A 40 15.78 -2.80 -2.54
C ARG A 40 15.45 -1.32 -2.60
N ILE A 41 14.16 -1.05 -2.76
CA ILE A 41 13.58 0.26 -2.62
C ILE A 41 12.35 0.18 -1.72
N GLN A 42 12.08 1.28 -1.03
CA GLN A 42 10.84 1.51 -0.30
C GLN A 42 10.18 2.77 -0.87
N VAL A 43 8.90 2.66 -1.23
CA VAL A 43 8.06 3.80 -1.59
C VAL A 43 7.08 4.04 -0.45
N THR A 44 7.15 5.21 0.18
CA THR A 44 6.30 5.55 1.33
C THR A 44 6.17 7.05 1.54
N PHE A 45 5.21 7.49 2.35
CA PHE A 45 5.05 8.91 2.69
C PHE A 45 6.16 9.35 3.66
N ARG A 46 6.89 10.40 3.29
CA ARG A 46 7.87 11.04 4.19
C ARG A 46 7.88 12.55 4.03
N GLN A 47 8.20 13.24 5.11
CA GLN A 47 8.47 14.67 5.13
C GLN A 47 9.66 14.94 6.04
N ALA A 48 10.64 15.73 5.55
CA ALA A 48 11.89 16.00 6.27
C ALA A 48 12.59 14.71 6.79
N GLY A 49 12.53 13.62 6.00
CA GLY A 49 13.12 12.33 6.35
C GLY A 49 12.32 11.47 7.34
N GLN A 50 11.24 11.99 7.92
CA GLN A 50 10.39 11.25 8.86
C GLN A 50 9.21 10.58 8.14
N PRO A 51 8.82 9.36 8.54
CA PRO A 51 7.56 8.75 8.09
C PRO A 51 6.37 9.65 8.46
N ILE A 52 5.46 9.84 7.52
CA ILE A 52 4.19 10.55 7.75
C ILE A 52 3.01 9.74 7.21
N GLU A 53 1.80 10.24 7.41
CA GLU A 53 0.58 9.70 6.83
C GLU A 53 -0.19 10.82 6.11
N ALA A 54 -0.92 10.47 5.06
CA ALA A 54 -1.81 11.39 4.36
C ALA A 54 -3.09 11.61 5.19
N ARG A 55 -3.47 12.86 5.42
CA ARG A 55 -4.72 13.19 6.13
C ARG A 55 -5.91 13.05 5.18
N LEU A 56 -6.92 12.29 5.59
CA LEU A 56 -8.15 12.05 4.84
C LEU A 56 -9.35 12.56 5.64
N GLN A 57 -10.15 13.44 5.04
CA GLN A 57 -11.43 13.82 5.61
C GLN A 57 -12.49 12.79 5.17
N THR A 58 -13.03 12.04 6.13
CA THR A 58 -14.03 10.99 5.88
C THR A 58 -15.39 11.42 6.42
N ARG A 59 -16.44 10.66 6.11
CA ARG A 59 -17.77 10.84 6.74
C ARG A 59 -17.80 10.48 8.23
N PHE A 60 -16.77 9.80 8.73
CA PHE A 60 -16.61 9.38 10.12
C PHE A 60 -15.62 10.27 10.90
N GLY A 61 -15.12 11.35 10.28
CA GLY A 61 -14.11 12.23 10.85
C GLY A 61 -12.75 12.13 10.17
N LEU A 62 -11.73 12.69 10.82
CA LEU A 62 -10.36 12.67 10.30
C LEU A 62 -9.77 11.27 10.41
N MET A 63 -9.23 10.76 9.30
CA MET A 63 -8.40 9.57 9.27
C MET A 63 -7.03 9.88 8.66
N ARG A 64 -6.08 8.98 8.85
CA ARG A 64 -4.72 9.06 8.34
C ARG A 64 -4.43 7.78 7.54
N LEU A 65 -3.96 7.95 6.32
CA LEU A 65 -3.59 6.89 5.41
C LEU A 65 -2.06 6.74 5.37
N TYR A 66 -1.58 5.54 5.69
CA TYR A 66 -0.22 5.13 5.39
C TYR A 66 -0.22 4.25 4.15
N LEU A 67 0.71 4.52 3.23
CA LEU A 67 1.08 3.58 2.17
C LEU A 67 2.59 3.34 2.22
N GLY A 68 2.96 2.07 2.29
CA GLY A 68 4.35 1.64 2.23
C GLY A 68 4.47 0.38 1.38
N GLN A 69 5.38 0.40 0.41
CA GLN A 69 5.68 -0.77 -0.41
C GLN A 69 7.18 -0.95 -0.53
N VAL A 70 7.64 -2.18 -0.34
CA VAL A 70 9.04 -2.58 -0.47
C VAL A 70 9.15 -3.45 -1.71
N CYS A 71 10.04 -3.05 -2.62
CA CYS A 71 10.36 -3.82 -3.81
C CYS A 71 11.83 -4.21 -3.83
N GLU A 72 12.12 -5.35 -4.45
CA GLU A 72 13.47 -5.82 -4.74
C GLU A 72 13.70 -5.76 -6.25
N SER A 73 14.86 -5.26 -6.65
CA SER A 73 15.27 -5.21 -8.03
C SER A 73 15.79 -6.57 -8.49
N VAL A 74 15.33 -7.02 -9.64
CA VAL A 74 15.89 -8.16 -10.37
C VAL A 74 16.39 -7.67 -11.72
N THR A 75 17.64 -7.98 -12.06
CA THR A 75 18.18 -7.68 -13.38
C THR A 75 17.64 -8.69 -14.39
N THR A 76 17.08 -8.16 -15.47
CA THR A 76 16.52 -8.92 -16.60
C THR A 76 17.63 -9.29 -17.60
N PRO A 77 17.41 -10.25 -18.52
CA PRO A 77 18.43 -10.67 -19.49
C PRO A 77 18.96 -9.55 -20.41
N ASP A 78 18.14 -8.55 -20.68
CA ASP A 78 18.45 -7.32 -21.43
C ASP A 78 19.13 -6.23 -20.56
N GLY A 79 19.44 -6.54 -19.30
CA GLY A 79 20.18 -5.66 -18.39
C GLY A 79 19.32 -4.61 -17.69
N MET A 80 17.99 -4.61 -17.87
CA MET A 80 17.10 -3.69 -17.17
C MET A 80 16.82 -4.15 -15.73
N HIS A 81 16.54 -3.21 -14.84
CA HIS A 81 16.11 -3.45 -13.47
C HIS A 81 14.59 -3.54 -13.40
N GLU A 82 14.05 -4.73 -13.11
CA GLU A 82 12.63 -4.97 -12.84
C GLU A 82 12.36 -4.94 -11.33
N LEU A 83 11.34 -4.19 -10.89
CA LEU A 83 10.93 -4.17 -9.49
C LEU A 83 9.91 -5.27 -9.18
N ARG A 84 10.19 -6.06 -8.14
CA ARG A 84 9.27 -7.08 -7.62
C ARG A 84 8.86 -6.74 -6.20
N THR A 85 7.56 -6.67 -5.95
CA THR A 85 7.05 -6.41 -4.59
C THR A 85 7.41 -7.56 -3.67
N ILE A 86 8.15 -7.25 -2.60
CA ILE A 86 8.51 -8.21 -1.55
C ILE A 86 7.74 -7.97 -0.25
N GLY A 87 7.10 -6.81 -0.10
CA GLY A 87 6.13 -6.56 0.95
C GLY A 87 5.39 -5.24 0.78
N TYR A 88 4.25 -5.12 1.44
CA TYR A 88 3.54 -3.86 1.58
C TYR A 88 2.90 -3.76 2.97
N ARG A 89 2.62 -2.51 3.36
CA ARG A 89 1.80 -2.17 4.52
C ARG A 89 0.96 -0.97 4.17
N TYR A 90 -0.36 -1.12 4.26
CA TYR A 90 -1.33 -0.05 4.07
C TYR A 90 -2.15 0.08 5.36
N THR A 91 -2.31 1.30 5.88
CA THR A 91 -3.08 1.50 7.11
C THR A 91 -4.08 2.63 6.97
N LEU A 92 -5.20 2.48 7.67
CA LEU A 92 -6.13 3.56 7.98
C LEU A 92 -6.17 3.73 9.50
N THR A 93 -5.73 4.89 9.97
CA THR A 93 -5.60 5.22 11.39
C THR A 93 -6.57 6.37 11.71
N PRO A 94 -7.43 6.26 12.74
CA PRO A 94 -8.19 7.40 13.24
C PRO A 94 -7.28 8.59 13.58
N GLY A 95 -7.80 9.82 13.45
CA GLY A 95 -7.01 11.03 13.63
C GLY A 95 -6.48 11.26 15.05
N ASP A 96 -7.13 10.64 16.04
CA ASP A 96 -6.91 10.80 17.48
C ASP A 96 -6.21 9.59 18.14
N THR A 97 -5.96 8.50 17.39
CA THR A 97 -5.29 7.30 17.89
C THR A 97 -3.99 7.05 17.15
N THR A 98 -3.06 6.29 17.72
CA THR A 98 -1.85 5.80 17.03
C THR A 98 -2.00 4.40 16.46
N GLU A 99 -3.04 3.68 16.87
CA GLU A 99 -3.31 2.30 16.45
C GLU A 99 -4.15 2.28 15.15
N PRO A 100 -3.68 1.64 14.08
CA PRO A 100 -4.44 1.48 12.85
C PRO A 100 -5.77 0.77 13.07
N LEU A 101 -6.87 1.35 12.59
CA LEU A 101 -8.17 0.69 12.56
C LEU A 101 -8.14 -0.51 11.61
N LEU A 102 -7.52 -0.34 10.44
CA LEU A 102 -7.31 -1.39 9.44
C LEU A 102 -5.84 -1.36 8.99
N ARG A 103 -5.24 -2.53 8.91
CA ARG A 103 -3.87 -2.73 8.45
C ARG A 103 -3.80 -3.94 7.51
N TRP A 104 -3.54 -3.67 6.24
CA TRP A 104 -3.25 -4.71 5.25
C TRP A 104 -1.75 -4.88 5.14
N GLU A 105 -1.27 -6.11 5.31
CA GLU A 105 0.15 -6.43 5.17
C GLU A 105 0.36 -7.57 4.19
N TYR A 106 1.52 -7.50 3.52
CA TYR A 106 2.08 -8.59 2.75
C TYR A 106 3.57 -8.71 3.02
N LEU A 107 4.03 -9.95 3.16
CA LEU A 107 5.45 -10.26 3.15
C LEU A 107 5.71 -11.52 2.31
N LYS A 108 6.54 -11.38 1.27
CA LYS A 108 6.88 -12.47 0.34
C LYS A 108 7.52 -13.65 1.05
N ILE A 109 8.44 -13.36 1.97
CA ILE A 109 9.16 -14.34 2.79
C ILE A 109 8.97 -13.97 4.26
N PRO A 110 8.05 -14.63 4.98
CA PRO A 110 7.90 -14.45 6.41
C PRO A 110 9.18 -14.76 7.20
N PRO A 111 9.36 -14.20 8.41
CA PRO A 111 10.47 -14.54 9.29
C PRO A 111 10.52 -16.05 9.59
N ALA A 112 11.70 -16.56 9.92
CA ALA A 112 11.85 -17.96 10.33
C ALA A 112 10.94 -18.27 11.54
N GLY A 113 10.21 -19.37 11.47
CA GLY A 113 9.24 -19.77 12.51
C GLY A 113 7.87 -19.08 12.42
N ALA A 114 7.66 -18.17 11.48
CA ALA A 114 6.32 -17.63 11.22
C ALA A 114 5.40 -18.73 10.66
N LEU A 115 4.29 -19.00 11.38
CA LEU A 115 3.26 -19.96 10.98
C LEU A 115 2.00 -19.28 10.40
N TRP A 116 2.04 -17.97 10.22
CA TRP A 116 0.92 -17.15 9.75
C TRP A 116 0.96 -16.92 8.23
N CYS A 117 -0.19 -16.50 7.68
CA CYS A 117 -0.36 -16.31 6.24
C CYS A 117 0.34 -15.03 5.72
N ARG A 118 0.96 -15.12 4.54
CA ARG A 118 1.75 -14.03 3.95
C ARG A 118 0.97 -12.75 3.70
N HIS A 119 -0.34 -12.86 3.48
CA HIS A 119 -1.26 -11.75 3.24
C HIS A 119 -2.30 -11.75 4.35
N HIS A 120 -2.35 -10.67 5.12
CA HIS A 120 -3.32 -10.60 6.20
C HIS A 120 -3.87 -9.19 6.41
N LEU A 121 -5.05 -9.16 7.03
CA LEU A 121 -5.71 -7.98 7.56
C LEU A 121 -5.65 -8.02 9.08
N GLN A 122 -5.33 -6.88 9.69
CA GLN A 122 -5.32 -6.67 11.13
C GLN A 122 -6.03 -5.36 11.50
N GLY A 123 -6.43 -5.24 12.76
CA GLY A 123 -7.05 -4.06 13.36
C GLY A 123 -7.57 -4.35 14.76
N PRO A 124 -7.85 -3.32 15.59
CA PRO A 124 -8.44 -3.46 16.92
C PRO A 124 -9.96 -3.75 16.82
N VAL A 125 -10.32 -4.71 15.97
CA VAL A 125 -11.70 -5.18 15.78
C VAL A 125 -11.87 -6.43 16.63
N GLU A 126 -12.78 -6.40 17.59
CA GLU A 126 -13.12 -7.58 18.37
C GLU A 126 -13.98 -8.55 17.54
N LEU A 127 -13.53 -9.80 17.45
CA LEU A 127 -14.25 -10.90 16.83
C LEU A 127 -14.74 -11.85 17.92
N GLN A 128 -16.01 -12.21 17.86
CA GLN A 128 -16.58 -13.23 18.73
C GLN A 128 -16.44 -14.60 18.07
N ILE A 129 -15.67 -15.49 18.70
CA ILE A 129 -15.47 -16.87 18.29
C ILE A 129 -15.95 -17.77 19.44
N HIS A 130 -17.19 -18.27 19.31
CA HIS A 130 -17.90 -18.96 20.39
C HIS A 130 -17.99 -18.11 21.67
N GLU A 131 -17.39 -18.58 22.75
CA GLU A 131 -17.37 -17.93 24.07
C GLU A 131 -16.15 -17.01 24.28
N HIS A 132 -15.32 -16.84 23.24
CA HIS A 132 -14.11 -16.04 23.29
C HIS A 132 -14.24 -14.76 22.46
N SER A 133 -13.85 -13.63 23.07
CA SER A 133 -13.57 -12.38 22.35
C SER A 133 -12.09 -12.38 21.97
N VAL A 134 -11.80 -12.25 20.67
CA VAL A 134 -10.44 -12.23 20.14
C VAL A 134 -10.24 -10.96 19.33
N SER A 135 -9.16 -10.23 19.58
CA SER A 135 -8.81 -9.08 18.73
C SER A 135 -8.31 -9.56 17.38
N LEU A 136 -8.75 -8.91 16.31
CA LEU A 136 -8.22 -9.15 14.97
C LEU A 136 -6.71 -8.84 14.88
N ASN A 137 -6.16 -8.01 15.78
CA ASN A 137 -4.70 -7.81 15.90
C ASN A 137 -3.95 -9.06 16.37
N ASP A 138 -4.61 -9.98 17.07
CA ASP A 138 -4.02 -11.25 17.52
C ASP A 138 -4.15 -12.35 16.46
N LEU A 139 -4.78 -12.01 15.32
CA LEU A 139 -5.02 -12.92 14.21
C LEU A 139 -4.27 -12.45 12.96
N HIS A 140 -4.03 -13.39 12.06
CA HIS A 140 -3.57 -13.10 10.71
C HIS A 140 -4.69 -13.50 9.76
N LEU A 141 -5.76 -12.71 9.72
CA LEU A 141 -6.92 -12.99 8.90
C LEU A 141 -6.50 -12.93 7.41
N PRO A 142 -6.58 -14.02 6.64
CA PRO A 142 -6.12 -14.02 5.26
C PRO A 142 -6.87 -13.00 4.40
N SER A 143 -6.13 -12.21 3.62
CA SER A 143 -6.71 -11.14 2.77
C SER A 143 -6.43 -11.33 1.27
N GLY A 144 -5.51 -12.20 0.90
CA GLY A 144 -5.00 -12.27 -0.48
C GLY A 144 -4.20 -11.02 -0.87
N TYR A 145 -3.84 -10.91 -2.14
CA TYR A 145 -3.13 -9.72 -2.62
C TYR A 145 -4.09 -8.52 -2.65
N VAL A 146 -3.76 -7.47 -1.90
CA VAL A 146 -4.54 -6.23 -1.85
C VAL A 146 -3.73 -5.13 -2.54
N PRO A 147 -4.08 -4.71 -3.76
CA PRO A 147 -3.42 -3.59 -4.41
C PRO A 147 -3.87 -2.27 -3.78
N PHE A 148 -2.99 -1.26 -3.81
CA PHE A 148 -3.28 0.02 -3.16
C PHE A 148 -4.51 0.70 -3.79
N GLU A 149 -4.80 0.45 -5.07
CA GLU A 149 -5.98 0.96 -5.77
C GLU A 149 -7.29 0.56 -5.07
N GLU A 150 -7.38 -0.66 -4.54
CA GLU A 150 -8.56 -1.12 -3.79
C GLU A 150 -8.67 -0.43 -2.44
N VAL A 151 -7.54 -0.13 -1.78
CA VAL A 151 -7.52 0.66 -0.55
C VAL A 151 -8.01 2.09 -0.81
N LEU A 152 -7.58 2.70 -1.91
CA LEU A 152 -8.02 4.04 -2.30
C LEU A 152 -9.51 4.07 -2.66
N ARG A 153 -10.00 3.05 -3.39
CA ARG A 153 -11.42 2.88 -3.69
C ARG A 153 -12.24 2.76 -2.41
N PHE A 154 -11.80 1.93 -1.47
CA PHE A 154 -12.43 1.77 -0.15
C PHE A 154 -12.47 3.10 0.64
N CYS A 155 -11.41 3.91 0.57
CA CYS A 155 -11.41 5.25 1.18
C CYS A 155 -12.51 6.15 0.59
N ILE A 156 -12.68 6.13 -0.74
CA ILE A 156 -13.65 7.00 -1.43
C ILE A 156 -15.07 6.50 -1.20
N VAL A 157 -15.33 5.22 -1.49
CA VAL A 157 -16.69 4.65 -1.53
C VAL A 157 -17.23 4.38 -0.13
N ASP A 158 -16.45 3.75 0.74
CA ASP A 158 -16.93 3.25 2.03
C ASP A 158 -16.67 4.25 3.17
N HIS A 159 -15.56 4.99 3.10
CA HIS A 159 -15.26 6.04 4.06
C HIS A 159 -15.74 7.44 3.63
N GLY A 160 -16.20 7.60 2.38
CA GLY A 160 -16.73 8.87 1.91
C GLY A 160 -15.67 9.97 1.81
N VAL A 161 -14.41 9.61 1.51
CA VAL A 161 -13.37 10.59 1.20
C VAL A 161 -13.72 11.27 -0.12
N PRO A 162 -13.87 12.61 -0.17
CA PRO A 162 -14.13 13.32 -1.42
C PRO A 162 -12.95 13.14 -2.38
N PRO A 163 -13.16 12.60 -3.59
CA PRO A 163 -12.07 12.43 -4.54
C PRO A 163 -11.57 13.79 -5.05
N LEU A 164 -10.28 13.86 -5.38
CA LEU A 164 -9.63 15.06 -5.92
C LEU A 164 -9.92 15.30 -7.41
N SER A 165 -10.51 14.31 -8.09
CA SER A 165 -10.83 14.37 -9.52
C SER A 165 -12.13 13.62 -9.79
N GLU A 166 -12.92 14.07 -10.77
CA GLU A 166 -14.19 13.42 -11.16
C GLU A 166 -13.96 12.07 -11.85
N ASP A 167 -12.81 11.89 -12.51
CA ASP A 167 -12.41 10.68 -13.23
C ASP A 167 -11.65 9.66 -12.35
N TRP A 168 -11.71 9.80 -11.02
CA TRP A 168 -10.95 8.98 -10.07
C TRP A 168 -11.15 7.46 -10.29
N ASP A 169 -12.36 7.03 -10.62
CA ASP A 169 -12.68 5.62 -10.83
C ASP A 169 -11.94 5.04 -12.05
N ALA A 170 -11.90 5.81 -13.14
CA ALA A 170 -11.16 5.44 -14.34
C ALA A 170 -9.66 5.39 -14.06
N VAL A 171 -9.12 6.36 -13.31
CA VAL A 171 -7.71 6.38 -12.89
C VAL A 171 -7.35 5.14 -12.08
N LEU A 172 -8.19 4.75 -11.10
CA LEU A 172 -7.96 3.55 -10.29
C LEU A 172 -8.03 2.28 -11.13
N ARG A 173 -9.02 2.16 -12.02
CA ARG A 173 -9.18 0.99 -12.89
C ARG A 173 -7.98 0.84 -13.83
N ASP A 174 -7.57 1.92 -14.49
CA ASP A 174 -6.44 1.91 -15.42
C ASP A 174 -5.12 1.57 -14.69
N SER A 175 -4.94 2.07 -13.46
CA SER A 175 -3.81 1.73 -12.61
C SER A 175 -3.82 0.24 -12.23
N TYR A 176 -4.96 -0.29 -11.84
CA TYR A 176 -5.12 -1.68 -11.43
C TYR A 176 -4.89 -2.68 -12.59
N GLU A 177 -5.38 -2.37 -13.79
CA GLU A 177 -5.14 -3.21 -14.98
C GLU A 177 -3.66 -3.25 -15.36
N ARG A 178 -2.96 -2.11 -15.24
CA ARG A 178 -1.49 -2.08 -15.32
C ARG A 178 -0.91 -2.92 -14.19
N PHE A 179 -1.37 -2.79 -12.95
CA PHE A 179 -0.85 -3.57 -11.84
C PHE A 179 -0.89 -5.10 -12.11
N LYS A 180 -2.04 -5.62 -12.52
CA LYS A 180 -2.25 -7.04 -12.84
C LYS A 180 -1.37 -7.55 -13.97
N THR A 181 -1.35 -6.82 -15.08
CA THR A 181 -0.65 -7.27 -16.29
C THR A 181 0.86 -7.08 -16.20
N GLU A 182 1.33 -6.24 -15.27
CA GLU A 182 2.71 -5.75 -15.26
C GLU A 182 3.52 -6.20 -14.04
N PHE A 183 2.92 -6.39 -12.85
CA PHE A 183 3.68 -6.55 -11.59
C PHE A 183 3.61 -7.93 -10.95
N THR A 184 2.73 -8.81 -11.42
CA THR A 184 2.45 -10.11 -10.77
C THR A 184 2.97 -11.33 -11.54
N ARG A 185 3.93 -11.16 -12.46
CA ARG A 185 4.62 -12.27 -13.11
C ARG A 185 5.69 -12.92 -12.24
#